data_AF-A0A8X6JIJ6-F1
#
_entry.id   AF-A0A8X6JIJ6-F1
#
_cell.length_a   1.000
_cell.length_b   1.000
_cell.length_c   1.000
_cell.angle_alpha   90.00
_cell.angle_beta   90.00
_cell.angle_gamma   90.00
#
_symmetry.space_group_name_H-M   'P 1'
#
loop_
_entity.id
_entity.type
_entity.pdbx_description
1 polymer ?
#
loop_
_entity_poly.entity_id
_entity_poly.type
_entity_poly.pdbx_seq_one_letter_code
_entity_poly.pdbx_strand_id
1 'polypeptide(L)'
;MAVFGVQPENSDSNALQVIDEIAQYQAGRYISSNEAAWRIFSFPMHERNPAVIHLSIHLENGQRVYFTDENVLQRALNPPGTTLTAFFTLCQEDAFARTLLYSEVPSYYTWNETKKVFKRRRRGKPVDGQPGIFRENTIGRLYTVHPNQNECFYLRMLLVNVPGPRSFHELKVVNGVTHATFRSACQALNLLESDQQWDI
;
A
#
# COMPACT_ATOMS: atom_id res chain seq x y z
N MET A 1 -16.00 -35.19 -2.36
CA MET A 1 -16.38 -35.81 -3.65
C MET A 1 -15.10 -36.34 -4.27
N ALA A 2 -15.02 -37.65 -4.52
CA ALA A 2 -13.80 -38.31 -4.94
C ALA A 2 -13.42 -37.91 -6.37
N VAL A 3 -12.18 -37.47 -6.57
CA VAL A 3 -11.59 -37.33 -7.90
C VAL A 3 -11.06 -38.72 -8.26
N PHE A 4 -11.79 -39.43 -9.12
CA PHE A 4 -11.32 -40.68 -9.69
C PHE A 4 -10.27 -40.33 -10.74
N GLY A 5 -9.00 -40.50 -10.39
CA GLY A 5 -7.94 -40.49 -11.38
C GLY A 5 -8.16 -41.65 -12.34
N VAL A 6 -8.29 -41.36 -13.63
CA VAL A 6 -8.30 -42.39 -14.67
C VAL A 6 -6.88 -42.95 -14.72
N GLN A 7 -6.65 -44.11 -14.10
CA GLN A 7 -5.44 -44.87 -14.36
C GLN A 7 -5.59 -45.54 -15.72
N PRO A 8 -4.61 -45.45 -16.62
CA PRO A 8 -4.61 -46.26 -17.82
C PRO A 8 -4.53 -47.73 -17.41
N GLU A 9 -5.48 -48.54 -17.88
CA GLU A 9 -5.44 -49.99 -17.69
C GLU A 9 -4.21 -50.55 -18.42
N ASN A 10 -3.14 -50.87 -17.68
CA ASN A 10 -1.97 -51.54 -18.24
C ASN A 10 -2.14 -53.05 -18.10
N SER A 11 -2.52 -53.69 -19.21
CA SER A 11 -2.52 -55.14 -19.37
C SER A 11 -1.16 -55.69 -19.83
N ASP A 12 -0.04 -55.22 -19.28
CA ASP A 12 1.27 -55.89 -19.43
C ASP A 12 2.32 -55.32 -18.45
N SER A 13 2.96 -56.22 -17.70
CA SER A 13 3.75 -55.93 -16.50
C SER A 13 5.22 -55.53 -16.76
N ASN A 14 5.59 -55.15 -17.99
CA ASN A 14 6.99 -54.86 -18.34
C ASN A 14 7.23 -53.75 -19.37
N ALA A 15 6.26 -52.86 -19.61
CA ALA A 15 6.49 -51.65 -20.41
C ALA A 15 6.89 -50.47 -19.49
N LEU A 16 7.98 -49.76 -19.82
CA LEU A 16 8.33 -48.48 -19.18
C LEU A 16 7.10 -47.56 -19.24
N GLN A 17 6.55 -47.24 -18.07
CA GLN A 17 5.33 -46.43 -17.95
C GLN A 17 5.64 -45.01 -18.42
N VAL A 18 5.28 -44.69 -19.67
CA VAL A 18 5.36 -43.32 -20.18
C VAL A 18 4.23 -42.53 -19.53
N ILE A 19 4.57 -41.78 -18.47
CA ILE A 19 3.63 -40.91 -17.76
C ILE A 19 3.56 -39.58 -18.51
N ASP A 20 2.44 -39.31 -19.17
CA ASP A 20 2.15 -37.99 -19.73
C ASP A 20 1.60 -37.07 -18.64
N GLU A 21 2.53 -36.36 -17.98
CA GLU A 21 2.20 -35.40 -16.92
C GLU A 21 1.27 -34.28 -17.41
N ILE A 22 1.32 -33.91 -18.69
CA ILE A 22 0.49 -32.84 -19.26
C ILE A 22 -0.96 -33.31 -19.34
N ALA A 23 -1.20 -34.49 -19.89
CA ALA A 23 -2.53 -35.09 -19.96
C ALA A 23 -3.10 -35.34 -18.56
N GLN A 24 -2.28 -35.83 -17.63
CA GLN A 24 -2.70 -36.07 -16.25
C GLN A 24 -3.03 -34.77 -15.51
N TYR A 25 -2.26 -33.71 -15.72
CA TYR A 25 -2.53 -32.37 -15.18
C TYR A 25 -3.83 -31.76 -15.74
N GLN A 26 -4.12 -31.98 -17.03
CA GLN A 26 -5.36 -31.53 -17.65
C GLN A 26 -6.58 -32.32 -17.15
N ALA A 27 -6.46 -33.65 -17.03
CA ALA A 27 -7.53 -34.52 -16.53
C ALA A 27 -7.84 -34.29 -15.04
N GLY A 28 -6.84 -33.93 -14.23
CA GLY A 28 -6.99 -33.60 -12.81
C GLY A 28 -7.64 -32.24 -12.54
N ARG A 29 -7.78 -31.37 -13.56
CA ARG A 29 -8.41 -30.05 -13.42
C ARG A 29 -9.93 -30.16 -13.46
N TYR A 30 -10.52 -30.43 -12.31
CA TYR A 30 -11.94 -30.19 -12.08
C TYR A 30 -12.20 -28.68 -11.95
N ILE A 31 -13.01 -28.13 -12.86
CA ILE A 31 -13.58 -26.78 -12.72
C ILE A 31 -15.01 -26.97 -12.20
N SER A 32 -15.32 -26.40 -11.04
CA SER A 32 -16.69 -26.44 -10.52
C SER A 32 -17.64 -25.64 -11.41
N SER A 33 -18.93 -25.98 -11.44
CA SER A 33 -19.93 -25.23 -12.22
C SER A 33 -19.93 -23.74 -11.88
N ASN A 34 -19.66 -23.38 -10.63
CA ASN A 34 -19.55 -21.99 -10.17
C ASN A 34 -18.32 -21.28 -10.75
N GLU A 35 -17.17 -21.97 -10.83
CA GLU A 35 -15.96 -21.41 -11.45
C GLU A 35 -16.09 -21.29 -12.98
N ALA A 36 -16.73 -22.27 -13.64
CA ALA A 36 -17.00 -22.21 -15.07
C ALA A 36 -17.93 -21.04 -15.43
N ALA A 37 -19.03 -20.87 -14.69
CA ALA A 37 -19.95 -19.74 -14.85
C ALA A 37 -19.22 -18.41 -14.61
N TRP A 38 -18.36 -18.32 -13.58
CA TRP A 38 -17.55 -17.12 -13.35
C TRP A 38 -16.62 -16.81 -14.52
N ARG A 39 -15.92 -17.80 -15.08
CA ARG A 39 -15.03 -17.56 -16.23
C ARG A 39 -15.81 -17.11 -17.47
N ILE A 40 -16.99 -17.68 -17.71
CA ILE A 40 -17.84 -17.32 -18.85
C ILE A 40 -18.41 -15.91 -18.69
N PHE A 41 -18.96 -15.59 -17.53
CA PHE A 41 -19.67 -14.33 -17.34
C PHE A 41 -18.80 -13.19 -16.81
N SER A 42 -17.65 -13.50 -16.21
CA SER A 42 -16.72 -12.55 -15.58
C SER A 42 -17.40 -11.59 -14.60
N PHE A 43 -18.48 -12.01 -13.94
CA PHE A 43 -19.17 -11.19 -12.96
C PHE A 43 -18.26 -10.93 -11.74
N PRO A 44 -18.29 -9.72 -11.15
CA PRO A 44 -17.61 -9.46 -9.89
C PRO A 44 -18.18 -10.36 -8.79
N MET A 45 -17.40 -11.32 -8.28
CA MET A 45 -17.87 -12.25 -7.24
C MET A 45 -17.90 -11.64 -5.84
N HIS A 46 -17.11 -10.60 -5.61
CA HIS A 46 -16.99 -9.97 -4.32
C HIS A 46 -16.66 -8.50 -4.47
N GLU A 47 -17.34 -7.67 -3.69
CA GLU A 47 -16.93 -6.30 -3.43
C GLU A 47 -16.33 -6.23 -2.03
N ARG A 48 -15.25 -5.45 -1.88
CA ARG A 48 -14.65 -5.18 -0.57
C ARG A 48 -15.14 -3.83 -0.09
N ASN A 49 -15.96 -3.86 0.96
CA ASN A 49 -16.40 -2.68 1.67
C ASN A 49 -15.99 -2.80 3.14
N PRO A 50 -15.17 -1.90 3.69
CA PRO A 50 -14.60 -0.71 3.05
C PRO A 50 -13.50 -1.01 2.02
N ALA A 51 -13.33 -0.10 1.05
CA ALA A 51 -12.18 -0.12 0.15
C ALA A 51 -10.89 0.18 0.94
N VAL A 52 -9.82 -0.55 0.64
CA VAL A 52 -8.51 -0.40 1.30
C VAL A 52 -7.48 0.06 0.27
N ILE A 53 -6.85 1.20 0.53
CA ILE A 53 -5.77 1.75 -0.30
C ILE A 53 -4.45 1.58 0.46
N HIS A 54 -3.48 0.96 -0.18
CA HIS A 54 -2.15 0.79 0.39
C HIS A 54 -1.34 2.07 0.21
N LEU A 55 -0.76 2.54 1.31
CA LEU A 55 0.05 3.74 1.37
C LEU A 55 1.52 3.36 1.52
N SER A 56 2.32 3.79 0.55
CA SER A 56 3.77 3.59 0.54
C SER A 56 4.45 4.30 1.71
N ILE A 57 5.51 3.66 2.22
CA ILE A 57 6.41 4.23 3.23
C ILE A 57 7.83 3.93 2.79
N HIS A 58 8.66 4.95 2.77
CA HIS A 58 10.08 4.85 2.47
C HIS A 58 10.78 6.12 2.93
N LEU A 59 12.08 6.03 3.17
CA LEU A 59 12.92 7.21 3.42
C LEU A 59 13.05 8.06 2.15
N GLU A 60 13.61 9.26 2.30
CA GLU A 60 13.94 10.12 1.16
C GLU A 60 14.87 9.39 0.19
N ASN A 61 14.50 9.37 -1.10
CA ASN A 61 15.16 8.60 -2.16
C ASN A 61 15.19 7.07 -1.97
N GLY A 62 14.55 6.53 -0.92
CA GLY A 62 14.45 5.08 -0.65
C GLY A 62 13.25 4.39 -1.31
N GLN A 63 12.64 5.01 -2.32
CA GLN A 63 11.45 4.48 -2.99
C GLN A 63 11.76 3.30 -3.89
N ARG A 64 10.84 2.33 -3.94
CA ARG A 64 10.94 1.20 -4.86
C ARG A 64 10.60 1.68 -6.29
N VAL A 65 11.53 1.51 -7.20
CA VAL A 65 11.37 1.87 -8.62
C VAL A 65 11.63 0.64 -9.48
N TYR A 66 10.75 0.40 -10.45
CA TYR A 66 10.96 -0.58 -11.51
C TYR A 66 11.54 0.12 -12.73
N PHE A 67 12.60 -0.46 -13.30
CA PHE A 67 13.30 0.10 -14.44
C PHE A 67 13.70 -1.01 -15.43
N THR A 68 14.00 -0.59 -16.66
CA THR A 68 14.63 -1.37 -17.72
C THR A 68 15.96 -0.71 -18.07
N ASP A 69 16.85 -1.41 -18.77
CA ASP A 69 18.17 -0.89 -19.12
C ASP A 69 18.10 0.44 -19.88
N GLU A 70 17.06 0.62 -20.69
CA GLU A 70 16.81 1.84 -21.46
C GLU A 70 16.38 3.04 -20.59
N ASN A 71 15.66 2.80 -19.49
CA ASN A 71 15.04 3.86 -18.69
C ASN A 71 15.73 4.09 -17.33
N VAL A 72 16.76 3.32 -17.00
CA VAL A 72 17.44 3.37 -15.69
C VAL A 72 17.93 4.77 -15.34
N LEU A 73 18.59 5.46 -16.28
CA LEU A 73 19.11 6.82 -16.06
C LEU A 73 17.97 7.81 -15.81
N GLN A 74 16.90 7.74 -16.60
CA GLN A 74 15.73 8.59 -16.43
C GLN A 74 15.04 8.35 -15.09
N ARG A 75 14.90 7.08 -14.68
CA ARG A 75 14.27 6.67 -13.41
C ARG A 75 15.11 7.04 -12.19
N ALA A 76 16.44 7.02 -12.31
CA ALA A 76 17.35 7.43 -11.25
C ALA A 76 17.30 8.94 -11.01
N LEU A 77 17.22 9.73 -12.09
CA LEU A 77 17.11 11.19 -11.99
C LEU A 77 15.71 11.65 -11.57
N ASN A 78 14.67 11.03 -12.15
CA ASN A 78 13.27 11.38 -11.94
C ASN A 78 12.48 10.14 -11.53
N PRO A 79 12.56 9.74 -10.26
CA PRO A 79 11.82 8.59 -9.76
C PRO A 79 10.31 8.86 -9.81
N PRO A 80 9.49 7.84 -10.10
CA PRO A 80 8.04 7.99 -10.14
C PRO A 80 7.49 8.38 -8.77
N GLY A 81 6.54 9.30 -8.75
CA GLY A 81 5.86 9.70 -7.52
C GLY A 81 5.19 8.53 -6.82
N THR A 82 5.37 8.45 -5.51
CA THR A 82 4.70 7.47 -4.65
C THR A 82 3.49 8.12 -3.98
N THR A 83 2.66 7.32 -3.30
CA THR A 83 1.57 7.89 -2.50
C THR A 83 2.10 8.76 -1.37
N LEU A 84 3.35 8.59 -0.92
CA LEU A 84 3.92 9.39 0.17
C LEU A 84 4.39 10.74 -0.34
N THR A 85 5.16 10.76 -1.44
CA THR A 85 5.60 12.01 -2.05
C THR A 85 4.42 12.83 -2.56
N ALA A 86 3.40 12.17 -3.12
CA ALA A 86 2.19 12.85 -3.56
C ALA A 86 1.32 13.39 -2.42
N PHE A 87 1.42 12.80 -1.22
CA PHE A 87 0.78 13.37 -0.03
C PHE A 87 1.47 14.65 0.40
N PHE A 88 2.80 14.69 0.38
CA PHE A 88 3.55 15.92 0.67
C PHE A 88 3.21 17.04 -0.30
N THR A 89 3.17 16.78 -1.61
CA THR A 89 2.75 17.78 -2.60
C THR A 89 1.30 18.21 -2.38
N LEU A 90 0.41 17.28 -2.02
CA LEU A 90 -0.99 17.59 -1.70
C LEU A 90 -1.09 18.54 -0.50
N CYS A 91 -0.32 18.31 0.56
CA CYS A 91 -0.28 19.18 1.73
C CYS A 91 0.31 20.56 1.42
N GLN A 92 1.18 20.70 0.41
CA GLN A 92 1.65 22.00 -0.04
C GLN A 92 0.51 22.80 -0.69
N GLU A 93 -0.23 22.16 -1.59
CA GLU A 93 -1.27 22.78 -2.42
C GLU A 93 -2.59 23.02 -1.70
N ASP A 94 -3.05 22.07 -0.88
CA ASP A 94 -4.39 22.04 -0.30
C ASP A 94 -4.36 22.21 1.22
N ALA A 95 -5.01 23.27 1.71
CA ALA A 95 -5.10 23.56 3.15
C ALA A 95 -5.87 22.48 3.92
N PHE A 96 -6.87 21.83 3.31
CA PHE A 96 -7.60 20.75 3.98
C PHE A 96 -6.74 19.50 4.14
N ALA A 97 -5.90 19.18 3.15
CA ALA A 97 -4.99 18.04 3.26
C ALA A 97 -3.99 18.20 4.41
N ARG A 98 -3.67 19.44 4.82
CA ARG A 98 -2.80 19.71 5.98
C ARG A 98 -3.44 19.34 7.31
N THR A 99 -4.76 19.18 7.37
CA THR A 99 -5.45 18.78 8.61
C THR A 99 -5.56 17.26 8.75
N LEU A 100 -5.16 16.49 7.73
CA LEU A 100 -5.33 15.04 7.69
C LEU A 100 -4.06 14.30 8.07
N LEU A 101 -4.24 13.17 8.75
CA LEU A 101 -3.20 12.14 8.88
C LEU A 101 -3.04 11.39 7.56
N TYR A 102 -1.86 10.81 7.34
CA TYR A 102 -1.59 10.11 6.09
C TYR A 102 -2.56 8.95 5.84
N SER A 103 -2.93 8.21 6.89
CA SER A 103 -3.92 7.11 6.84
C SER A 103 -5.33 7.55 6.48
N GLU A 104 -5.67 8.83 6.67
CA GLU A 104 -7.02 9.37 6.45
C GLU A 104 -7.19 9.93 5.04
N VAL A 105 -6.10 10.26 4.35
CA VAL A 105 -6.12 10.83 3.00
C VAL A 105 -7.00 10.02 2.05
N PRO A 106 -6.95 8.66 2.02
CA PRO A 106 -7.82 7.86 1.16
C PRO A 106 -9.32 8.04 1.39
N SER A 107 -9.74 8.46 2.59
CA SER A 107 -11.14 8.74 2.89
C SER A 107 -11.65 10.00 2.19
N TYR A 108 -10.78 10.96 1.84
CA TYR A 108 -11.15 12.25 1.24
C TYR A 108 -10.64 12.44 -0.19
N TYR A 109 -9.56 11.74 -0.54
CA TYR A 109 -8.89 11.81 -1.83
C TYR A 109 -8.79 10.43 -2.47
N THR A 110 -8.85 10.40 -3.80
CA THR A 110 -8.63 9.21 -4.62
C THR A 110 -7.24 9.28 -5.24
N TRP A 111 -6.51 8.18 -5.18
CA TRP A 111 -5.23 8.03 -5.83
C TRP A 111 -5.38 7.86 -7.35
N ASN A 112 -4.72 8.71 -8.14
CA ASN A 112 -4.64 8.57 -9.59
C ASN A 112 -3.32 7.89 -9.96
N GLU A 113 -3.37 6.59 -10.28
CA GLU A 113 -2.19 5.77 -10.58
C GLU A 113 -1.40 6.28 -11.80
N THR A 114 -2.08 6.79 -12.83
CA THR A 114 -1.44 7.26 -14.07
C THR A 114 -0.67 8.56 -13.85
N LYS A 115 -1.28 9.51 -13.13
CA LYS A 115 -0.70 10.84 -12.87
C LYS A 115 0.13 10.88 -11.60
N LYS A 116 0.08 9.85 -10.76
CA LYS A 116 0.74 9.76 -9.45
C LYS A 116 0.39 10.93 -8.52
N VAL A 117 -0.89 11.31 -8.50
CA VAL A 117 -1.41 12.41 -7.67
C VAL A 117 -2.69 12.01 -6.95
N PHE A 118 -2.93 12.63 -5.81
CA PHE A 118 -4.22 12.58 -5.13
C PHE A 118 -5.20 13.59 -5.73
N LYS A 119 -6.45 13.19 -5.91
CA LYS A 119 -7.55 14.04 -6.40
C LYS A 119 -8.66 14.03 -5.37
N ARG A 120 -9.28 15.18 -5.08
CA ARG A 120 -10.44 15.25 -4.18
C ARG A 120 -11.54 14.30 -4.65
N ARG A 121 -12.19 13.61 -3.72
CA ARG A 121 -13.36 12.80 -4.01
C ARG A 121 -14.52 13.67 -4.47
N ARG A 122 -15.33 13.11 -5.36
CA ARG A 122 -16.54 13.75 -5.90
C ARG A 122 -17.83 13.13 -5.36
N ARG A 123 -17.71 12.08 -4.53
CA ARG A 123 -18.80 11.30 -3.97
C ARG A 123 -18.46 10.96 -2.52
N GLY A 124 -19.49 10.66 -1.72
CA GLY A 124 -19.38 10.38 -0.30
C GLY A 124 -20.25 11.30 0.54
N LYS A 125 -20.09 11.25 1.86
CA LYS A 125 -20.77 12.15 2.80
C LYS A 125 -20.09 13.52 2.76
N PRO A 126 -20.82 14.63 2.57
CA PRO A 126 -20.21 15.96 2.66
C PRO A 126 -19.64 16.17 4.06
N VAL A 127 -18.52 16.89 4.14
CA VAL A 127 -17.88 17.24 5.41
C VAL A 127 -18.47 18.55 5.92
N ASP A 128 -18.99 18.54 7.14
CA ASP A 128 -19.58 19.72 7.75
C ASP A 128 -18.55 20.87 7.83
N GLY A 129 -18.95 22.07 7.40
CA GLY A 129 -18.10 23.26 7.38
C GLY A 129 -17.05 23.31 6.26
N GLN A 130 -16.97 22.31 5.37
CA GLN A 130 -15.99 22.24 4.28
C GLN A 130 -16.68 22.02 2.91
N PRO A 131 -17.15 23.09 2.24
CA PRO A 131 -17.89 22.96 0.99
C PRO A 131 -17.03 22.31 -0.12
N GLY A 132 -17.61 21.33 -0.81
CA GLY A 132 -16.94 20.60 -1.87
C GLY A 132 -15.96 19.51 -1.40
N ILE A 133 -15.95 19.19 -0.10
CA ILE A 133 -15.18 18.08 0.45
C ILE A 133 -16.13 16.94 0.81
N PHE A 134 -15.79 15.75 0.32
CA PHE A 134 -16.57 14.54 0.54
C PHE A 134 -15.69 13.48 1.22
N ARG A 135 -16.30 12.76 2.16
CA ARG A 135 -15.70 11.65 2.91
C ARG A 135 -16.36 10.33 2.55
N GLU A 136 -15.55 9.35 2.22
CA GLU A 136 -15.95 7.97 1.98
C GLU A 136 -15.40 7.07 3.10
N ASN A 137 -15.98 5.89 3.29
CA ASN A 137 -15.45 4.85 4.18
C ASN A 137 -14.26 4.10 3.56
N THR A 138 -13.26 4.81 2.99
CA THR A 138 -12.05 4.17 2.46
C THR A 138 -10.93 4.22 3.50
N ILE A 139 -10.25 3.09 3.72
CA ILE A 139 -9.18 2.95 4.70
C ILE A 139 -7.82 3.09 4.01
N GLY A 140 -6.99 4.02 4.48
CA GLY A 140 -5.58 4.09 4.13
C GLY A 140 -4.74 3.18 5.01
N ARG A 141 -4.19 2.11 4.42
CA ARG A 141 -3.34 1.15 5.13
C ARG A 141 -1.87 1.40 4.82
N LEU A 142 -1.14 1.86 5.82
CA LEU A 142 0.31 1.96 5.77
C LEU A 142 0.93 0.56 5.86
N TYR A 143 1.96 0.28 5.06
CA TYR A 143 2.72 -0.96 5.18
C TYR A 143 3.29 -1.16 6.59
N THR A 144 3.35 -2.41 7.03
CA THR A 144 4.03 -2.77 8.28
C THR A 144 5.53 -2.62 8.08
N VAL A 145 6.17 -1.86 8.97
CA VAL A 145 7.62 -1.69 9.00
C VAL A 145 8.12 -2.33 10.29
N HIS A 146 9.14 -3.19 10.19
CA HIS A 146 9.72 -3.85 11.35
C HIS A 146 10.56 -2.86 12.17
N PRO A 147 10.54 -2.89 13.52
CA PRO A 147 11.33 -1.99 14.36
C PRO A 147 12.84 -1.96 14.03
N ASN A 148 13.42 -3.09 13.62
CA ASN A 148 14.82 -3.16 13.16
C ASN A 148 15.15 -2.28 11.95
N GLN A 149 14.15 -1.81 11.19
CA GLN A 149 14.33 -0.83 10.12
C GLN A 149 14.42 0.62 10.63
N ASN A 150 14.71 0.80 11.94
CA ASN A 150 15.07 2.05 12.62
C ASN A 150 14.32 3.28 12.07
N GLU A 151 15.00 4.12 11.29
CA GLU A 151 14.45 5.39 10.78
C GLU A 151 13.15 5.22 9.98
N CYS A 152 12.97 4.13 9.24
CA CYS A 152 11.73 3.88 8.50
C CYS A 152 10.56 3.55 9.44
N PHE A 153 10.84 2.86 10.55
CA PHE A 153 9.84 2.58 11.58
C PHE A 153 9.38 3.87 12.27
N TYR A 154 10.31 4.75 12.63
CA TYR A 154 9.99 6.05 13.23
C TYR A 154 9.28 6.98 12.24
N LEU A 155 9.69 6.98 10.97
CA LEU A 155 8.96 7.70 9.90
C LEU A 155 7.50 7.25 9.84
N ARG A 156 7.24 5.93 9.86
CA ARG A 156 5.88 5.39 9.88
C ARG A 156 5.10 5.88 11.11
N MET A 157 5.72 5.90 12.29
CA MET A 157 5.07 6.43 13.50
C MET A 157 4.69 7.90 13.33
N LEU A 158 5.58 8.72 12.79
CA LEU A 158 5.28 10.14 12.54
C LEU A 158 4.13 10.29 11.55
N LEU A 159 4.12 9.54 10.44
CA LEU A 159 3.04 9.59 9.45
C LEU A 159 1.65 9.18 9.99
N VAL A 160 1.62 8.42 11.08
CA VAL A 160 0.39 8.02 11.77
C VAL A 160 -0.09 9.08 12.76
N ASN A 161 0.81 9.91 13.30
CA ASN A 161 0.50 10.83 14.40
C ASN A 161 0.60 12.32 14.02
N VAL A 162 1.32 12.65 12.95
CA VAL A 162 1.57 14.04 12.51
C VAL A 162 0.70 14.35 11.29
N PRO A 163 -0.23 15.30 11.39
CA PRO A 163 -1.07 15.70 10.27
C PRO A 163 -0.32 16.61 9.31
N GLY A 164 -0.63 16.49 8.01
CA GLY A 164 -0.27 17.48 7.01
C GLY A 164 1.20 17.79 6.72
N PRO A 165 2.18 16.91 6.92
CA PRO A 165 3.57 17.22 6.59
C PRO A 165 3.73 17.54 5.09
N ARG A 166 4.52 18.55 4.75
CA ARG A 166 4.79 18.95 3.35
C ARG A 166 6.10 18.40 2.81
N SER A 167 6.91 17.75 3.64
CA SER A 167 8.18 17.14 3.25
C SER A 167 8.69 16.17 4.33
N PHE A 168 9.70 15.36 3.97
CA PHE A 168 10.47 14.58 4.94
C PHE A 168 11.15 15.45 6.00
N HIS A 169 11.58 16.66 5.63
CA HIS A 169 12.20 17.59 6.57
C HIS A 169 11.19 18.08 7.62
N GLU A 170 9.98 18.46 7.19
CA GLU A 170 8.95 18.97 8.10
C GLU A 170 8.47 17.91 9.09
N LEU A 171 8.50 16.62 8.72
CA LEU A 171 8.26 15.52 9.66
C LEU A 171 9.26 15.46 10.82
N LYS A 172 10.45 16.04 10.65
CA LYS A 172 11.47 16.13 11.69
C LYS A 172 11.37 17.43 12.50
N VAL A 173 10.45 18.32 12.17
CA VAL A 173 10.25 19.58 12.91
C VAL A 173 9.19 19.37 13.97
N VAL A 174 9.57 19.50 15.23
CA VAL A 174 8.67 19.38 16.38
C VAL A 174 8.78 20.66 17.20
N ASN A 175 7.65 21.32 17.45
CA ASN A 175 7.59 22.59 18.20
C ASN A 175 8.56 23.67 17.68
N GLY A 176 8.78 23.73 16.36
CA GLY A 176 9.68 24.69 15.71
C GLY A 176 11.16 24.32 15.75
N VAL A 177 11.53 23.18 16.36
CA VAL A 177 12.91 22.67 16.40
C VAL A 177 13.08 21.54 15.39
N THR A 178 14.08 21.67 14.52
CA THR A 178 14.43 20.62 13.55
C THR A 178 15.31 19.57 14.21
N HIS A 179 14.85 18.33 14.18
CA HIS A 179 15.58 17.17 14.69
C HIS A 179 16.42 16.49 13.60
N ALA A 180 17.53 15.85 14.01
CA ALA A 180 18.44 15.19 13.07
C ALA A 180 17.81 13.94 12.44
N THR A 181 17.15 13.12 13.26
CA THR A 181 16.58 11.81 12.89
C THR A 181 15.08 11.75 13.17
N PHE A 182 14.37 10.86 12.47
CA PHE A 182 12.95 10.60 12.75
C PHE A 182 12.75 10.03 14.15
N ARG A 183 13.70 9.23 14.66
CA ARG A 183 13.68 8.76 16.04
C ARG A 183 13.62 9.91 17.04
N SER A 184 14.52 10.89 16.89
CA SER A 184 14.59 12.03 17.82
C SER A 184 13.35 12.93 17.74
N ALA A 185 12.75 13.07 16.56
CA ALA A 185 11.45 13.74 16.41
C ALA A 185 10.33 12.97 17.13
N CYS A 186 10.29 11.64 17.03
CA CYS A 186 9.35 10.82 17.82
C CYS A 186 9.54 10.98 19.33
N GLN A 187 10.78 11.06 19.82
CA GLN A 187 11.07 11.31 21.24
C GLN A 187 10.55 12.69 21.67
N ALA A 188 10.77 13.72 20.87
CA ALA A 188 10.28 15.07 21.17
C ALA A 188 8.75 15.18 21.16
N LEU A 189 8.07 14.34 20.37
CA LEU A 189 6.61 14.18 20.38
C LEU A 189 6.10 13.25 21.49
N ASN A 190 6.97 12.75 22.37
CA ASN A 190 6.64 11.76 23.42
C ASN A 190 5.98 10.48 22.88
N LEU A 191 6.34 10.06 21.66
CA LEU A 191 5.88 8.81 21.05
C LEU A 191 6.74 7.60 21.47
N LEU A 192 7.88 7.85 22.13
CA LEU A 192 8.79 6.84 22.64
C LEU A 192 9.02 7.06 24.13
N GLU A 193 9.04 5.97 24.90
CA GLU A 193 9.53 6.02 26.28
C GLU A 193 11.04 6.32 26.27
N SER A 194 11.46 7.21 27.16
CA SER A 194 12.87 7.58 27.36
C SER A 194 13.24 7.29 28.80
N ASP A 195 14.29 6.50 29.00
CA ASP A 195 14.81 6.16 30.33
C ASP A 195 15.46 7.36 31.05
N GLN A 196 15.61 8.51 30.37
CA GLN A 196 16.11 9.76 30.97
C GLN A 196 15.25 10.29 32.11
N GLN A 197 14.05 9.73 32.34
CA GLN A 197 13.23 10.05 33.52
C GLN A 197 13.86 9.56 34.84
N TRP A 198 14.85 8.66 34.80
CA TRP A 198 15.51 8.12 35.99
C TRP A 198 16.85 8.80 36.36
N ASP A 199 17.32 9.73 35.52
CA ASP A 199 18.57 10.48 35.75
C ASP A 199 18.28 11.84 36.45
N ILE A 200 17.60 11.80 37.61
CA ILE A 200 17.36 12.95 38.50
C ILE A 200 18.31 12.88 39.70
#